data_AF-A0A7X7KZY7-F1
#
_entry.id   AF-A0A7X7KZY7-F1
#
_cell.length_a   1.000
_cell.length_b   1.000
_cell.length_c   1.000
_cell.angle_alpha   90.00
_cell.angle_beta   90.00
_cell.angle_gamma   90.00
#
_symmetry.space_group_name_H-M   'P 1'
#
loop_
_entity.id
_entity.type
_entity.pdbx_description
1 polymer ?
#
loop_
_entity_poly.entity_id
_entity_poly.type
_entity_poly.pdbx_seq_one_letter_code
_entity_poly.pdbx_strand_id
1 'polypeptide(L)'
;FPAQYDNLVRYYSRMVGLAGTTHKAFGKIWPAPPWGYWDMLVSRTTTLTLIAFFIGIVAIALTARKLIRSEVGRRQLSFLLLALVAVFFWPTVLSFTRKHAFRYLFPVMTMFLGVGAYGITWGLQHLCRVPEAHHVPARAFFLGLLVICALQGQVLLASAPDFLIYCNAPSGGLKGNISRGHRPMLAGFNETLGALQERTADWPVVETALMADRTTVMTAYRRLFPKNTERRYFEHFPNPENADFVFVVRSQISEKTLSALSNTARYKEVFNYVSHGVPLTSLYQVLPQSYREAERRFLNKARAHTGSAVRTDELLLPEDAEALGAQPVLYARPGRHKAGYLFFGEKPYFEAGRYRLTLSLTLPLNARSRFASESNPLLRVELVHGCVEEISSEGLVPGRLSDHLMECDVAYPQKREFRGFWYGVAPIVVSSLTIERVSD
;
A
#
# COMPACT_ATOMS: atom_id res chain seq x y z
N PHE A 1 13.94 -16.54 22.70
CA PHE A 1 13.19 -16.15 23.90
C PHE A 1 13.24 -14.65 24.24
N PRO A 2 14.40 -13.95 24.39
CA PRO A 2 14.39 -12.52 24.73
C PRO A 2 13.78 -11.62 23.63
N ALA A 3 13.93 -11.97 22.35
CA ALA A 3 13.29 -11.24 21.23
C ALA A 3 11.76 -11.37 21.19
N GLN A 4 11.19 -12.48 21.68
CA GLN A 4 9.75 -12.68 21.78
C GLN A 4 9.16 -11.86 22.93
N TYR A 5 9.89 -11.75 24.05
CA TYR A 5 9.49 -10.94 25.21
C TYR A 5 9.59 -9.44 24.92
N ASP A 6 10.66 -9.00 24.23
CA ASP A 6 10.82 -7.62 23.78
C ASP A 6 9.76 -7.26 22.72
N ASN A 7 9.40 -8.20 21.83
CA ASN A 7 8.25 -8.05 20.94
C ASN A 7 6.92 -8.00 21.69
N LEU A 8 6.74 -8.75 22.79
CA LEU A 8 5.53 -8.71 23.62
C LEU A 8 5.37 -7.38 24.38
N VAL A 9 6.46 -6.88 24.97
CA VAL A 9 6.51 -5.58 25.66
C VAL A 9 6.32 -4.43 24.66
N ARG A 10 6.90 -4.55 23.46
CA ARG A 10 6.66 -3.61 22.35
C ARG A 10 5.22 -3.71 21.82
N TYR A 11 4.66 -4.90 21.74
CA TYR A 11 3.29 -5.16 21.30
C TYR A 11 2.27 -4.52 22.25
N TYR A 12 2.46 -4.66 23.58
CA TYR A 12 1.57 -4.05 24.57
C TYR A 12 1.77 -2.53 24.75
N SER A 13 3.00 -2.02 24.71
CA SER A 13 3.24 -0.56 24.78
C SER A 13 2.76 0.20 23.54
N ARG A 14 2.45 -0.50 22.44
CA ARG A 14 2.12 0.07 21.13
C ARG A 14 0.72 -0.30 20.61
N MET A 15 -0.15 -0.87 21.44
CA MET A 15 -1.53 -1.24 21.07
C MET A 15 -2.59 -0.17 21.36
N VAL A 16 -2.20 1.00 21.89
CA VAL A 16 -3.13 2.09 22.22
C VAL A 16 -3.06 3.21 21.16
N GLY A 17 -3.72 3.07 20.00
CA GLY A 17 -3.95 4.24 19.12
C GLY A 17 -3.98 4.09 17.59
N LEU A 18 -5.08 4.00 16.82
CA LEU A 18 -5.74 5.16 16.18
C LEU A 18 -7.05 4.82 15.41
N ALA A 19 -7.66 5.84 14.79
CA ALA A 19 -8.93 5.85 14.06
C ALA A 19 -8.73 6.29 12.60
N GLY A 20 -9.25 5.54 11.63
CA GLY A 20 -10.07 6.12 10.57
C GLY A 20 -9.55 6.28 9.16
N THR A 21 -10.54 6.21 8.26
CA THR A 21 -10.52 6.39 6.81
C THR A 21 -9.97 5.19 6.05
N THR A 22 -10.72 4.78 5.03
CA THR A 22 -10.32 3.88 3.95
C THR A 22 -8.80 3.88 3.80
N HIS A 23 -8.16 2.85 4.34
CA HIS A 23 -6.71 2.75 4.28
C HIS A 23 -6.33 2.43 2.83
N LYS A 24 -6.09 3.48 2.03
CA LYS A 24 -5.15 3.39 0.90
C LYS A 24 -3.74 3.39 1.49
N ALA A 25 -3.38 2.26 2.06
CA ALA A 25 -1.98 1.94 2.34
C ALA A 25 -1.55 0.88 1.33
N PHE A 26 -0.36 1.00 0.76
CA PHE A 26 0.19 0.01 -0.18
C PHE A 26 -0.63 -0.19 -1.47
N GLY A 27 -1.39 0.82 -1.92
CA GLY A 27 -2.19 0.72 -3.14
C GLY A 27 -3.40 -0.24 -3.07
N LYS A 28 -3.64 -0.89 -1.92
CA LYS A 28 -4.82 -1.72 -1.67
C LYS A 28 -5.80 -0.99 -0.77
N ILE A 29 -7.07 -0.98 -1.16
CA ILE A 29 -8.17 -0.55 -0.31
C ILE A 29 -8.53 -1.75 0.54
N TRP A 30 -8.20 -1.71 1.84
CA TRP A 30 -8.74 -2.70 2.76
C TRP A 30 -10.22 -2.36 2.97
N PRO A 31 -11.15 -3.26 2.56
CA PRO A 31 -12.57 -3.01 2.76
C PRO A 31 -12.84 -2.93 4.26
N ALA A 32 -13.77 -2.06 4.64
CA ALA A 32 -14.28 -2.08 6.00
C ALA A 32 -14.83 -3.48 6.29
N PRO A 33 -14.62 -4.03 7.51
CA PRO A 33 -15.24 -5.29 7.89
C PRO A 33 -16.76 -5.20 7.65
N PRO A 34 -17.39 -6.23 7.07
CA PRO A 34 -18.78 -6.17 6.61
C PRO A 34 -19.77 -5.84 7.73
N TRP A 35 -19.43 -6.16 8.99
CA TRP A 35 -20.21 -5.80 10.18
C TRP A 35 -19.47 -4.86 11.14
N GLY A 36 -18.52 -4.09 10.62
CA GLY A 36 -17.76 -3.10 11.38
C GLY A 36 -17.06 -3.71 12.59
N TYR A 37 -17.34 -3.17 13.77
CA TYR A 37 -16.68 -3.57 14.99
C TYR A 37 -17.12 -4.92 15.54
N TRP A 38 -18.32 -5.39 15.17
CA TRP A 38 -18.78 -6.73 15.54
C TRP A 38 -17.98 -7.82 14.85
N ASP A 39 -17.74 -7.65 13.55
CA ASP A 39 -16.89 -8.55 12.79
C ASP A 39 -15.44 -8.54 13.34
N MET A 40 -14.91 -7.37 13.71
CA MET A 40 -13.60 -7.28 14.36
C MET A 40 -13.56 -7.95 15.74
N LEU A 41 -14.64 -7.91 16.51
CA LEU A 41 -14.71 -8.55 17.83
C LEU A 41 -14.73 -10.08 17.69
N VAL A 42 -15.54 -10.60 16.77
CA VAL A 42 -15.73 -12.04 16.57
C VAL A 42 -14.56 -12.68 15.81
N SER A 43 -14.09 -12.07 14.72
CA SER A 43 -13.00 -12.63 13.89
C SER A 43 -11.64 -12.65 14.59
N ARG A 44 -11.46 -11.84 15.65
CA ARG A 44 -10.17 -11.68 16.35
C ARG A 44 -10.14 -12.32 17.74
N THR A 45 -11.28 -12.84 18.20
CA THR A 45 -11.34 -13.64 19.43
C THR A 45 -11.23 -15.11 19.11
N THR A 46 -10.61 -15.87 20.02
CA THR A 46 -10.51 -17.32 19.81
C THR A 46 -11.90 -17.94 19.89
N THR A 47 -12.14 -19.01 19.14
CA THR A 47 -13.40 -19.77 19.20
C THR A 47 -13.71 -20.23 20.62
N LEU A 48 -12.69 -20.63 21.39
CA LEU A 48 -12.83 -21.02 22.79
C LEU A 48 -13.27 -19.86 23.68
N THR A 49 -12.73 -18.66 23.46
CA THR A 49 -13.12 -17.44 24.18
C THR A 49 -14.56 -17.04 23.83
N LEU A 50 -14.96 -17.16 22.56
CA LEU A 50 -16.34 -16.94 22.12
C LEU A 50 -17.31 -17.90 22.80
N ILE A 51 -16.99 -19.20 22.80
CA ILE A 51 -17.80 -20.22 23.48
C ILE A 51 -17.90 -19.91 24.97
N ALA A 52 -16.79 -19.59 25.63
CA ALA A 52 -16.76 -19.20 27.04
C ALA A 52 -17.66 -18.00 27.34
N PHE A 53 -17.64 -16.98 26.47
CA PHE A 53 -18.49 -15.80 26.58
C PHE A 53 -19.98 -16.15 26.50
N PHE A 54 -20.39 -16.97 25.52
CA PHE A 54 -21.79 -17.40 25.40
C PHE A 54 -22.24 -18.28 26.59
N ILE A 55 -21.37 -19.18 27.08
CA ILE A 55 -21.63 -19.91 28.32
C ILE A 55 -21.83 -18.92 29.48
N GLY A 56 -21.03 -17.86 29.55
CA GLY A 56 -21.16 -16.78 30.54
C GLY A 56 -22.52 -16.09 30.48
N ILE A 57 -23.02 -15.74 29.29
CA ILE A 57 -24.36 -15.15 29.11
C ILE A 57 -25.44 -16.10 29.66
N VAL A 58 -25.40 -17.37 29.27
CA VAL A 58 -26.37 -18.38 29.72
C VAL A 58 -26.29 -18.56 31.24
N ALA A 59 -25.07 -18.65 31.79
CA ALA A 59 -24.85 -18.76 33.23
C ALA A 59 -25.43 -17.57 33.99
N ILE A 60 -25.25 -16.33 33.49
CA ILE A 60 -25.85 -15.12 34.09
C ILE A 60 -27.38 -15.24 34.08
N ALA A 61 -27.99 -15.63 32.97
CA ALA A 61 -29.45 -15.77 32.87
C ALA A 61 -30.01 -16.81 33.85
N LEU A 62 -29.34 -17.96 33.99
CA LEU A 62 -29.76 -19.04 34.89
C LEU A 62 -29.54 -18.71 36.37
N THR A 63 -28.48 -17.96 36.70
CA THR A 63 -28.10 -17.68 38.09
C THR A 63 -28.58 -16.33 38.62
N ALA A 64 -29.10 -15.43 37.77
CA ALA A 64 -29.52 -14.08 38.15
C ALA A 64 -30.44 -14.05 39.39
N ARG A 65 -31.49 -14.89 39.42
CA ARG A 65 -32.42 -14.96 40.57
C ARG A 65 -31.75 -15.42 41.86
N LYS A 66 -30.78 -16.34 41.77
CA LYS A 66 -30.01 -16.83 42.92
C LYS A 66 -29.03 -15.75 43.42
N LEU A 67 -28.38 -15.04 42.50
CA LEU A 67 -27.41 -13.99 42.80
C LEU A 67 -28.03 -12.77 43.52
N ILE A 68 -29.25 -12.36 43.16
CA ILE A 68 -29.94 -11.20 43.77
C ILE A 68 -30.15 -11.35 45.29
N ARG A 69 -30.27 -12.59 45.78
CA ARG A 69 -30.57 -12.90 47.18
C ARG A 69 -29.43 -12.60 48.15
N SER A 70 -28.19 -12.50 47.67
CA SER A 70 -27.02 -12.17 48.49
C SER A 70 -26.45 -10.82 48.08
N GLU A 71 -25.89 -10.05 49.02
CA GLU A 71 -25.27 -8.76 48.71
C GLU A 71 -24.08 -8.92 47.75
N VAL A 72 -23.24 -9.93 48.00
CA VAL A 72 -22.08 -10.28 47.15
C VAL A 72 -22.53 -10.69 45.75
N GLY A 73 -23.53 -11.57 45.65
CA GLY A 73 -24.09 -12.00 44.37
C GLY A 73 -24.74 -10.86 43.60
N ARG A 74 -25.39 -9.91 44.29
CA ARG A 74 -25.96 -8.71 43.67
C ARG A 74 -24.88 -7.82 43.05
N ARG A 75 -23.76 -7.59 43.76
CA ARG A 75 -22.62 -6.83 43.22
C ARG A 75 -22.01 -7.53 42.00
N GLN A 76 -21.85 -8.85 42.06
CA GLN A 76 -21.35 -9.65 40.94
C GLN A 76 -22.29 -9.58 39.73
N LEU A 77 -23.60 -9.72 39.94
CA LEU A 77 -24.61 -9.61 38.90
C LEU A 77 -24.60 -8.21 38.26
N SER A 78 -24.53 -7.13 39.05
CA SER A 78 -24.44 -5.76 38.53
C SER A 78 -23.21 -5.56 37.66
N PHE A 79 -22.05 -6.08 38.07
CA PHE A 79 -20.83 -6.03 37.27
C PHE A 79 -20.98 -6.80 35.94
N LEU A 80 -21.52 -8.02 35.97
CA LEU A 80 -21.70 -8.85 34.78
C LEU A 80 -22.72 -8.23 33.80
N LEU A 81 -23.80 -7.64 34.31
CA LEU A 81 -24.77 -6.93 33.48
C LEU A 81 -24.16 -5.67 32.86
N LEU A 82 -23.37 -4.90 33.62
CA LEU A 82 -22.64 -3.75 33.08
C LEU A 82 -21.65 -4.17 31.99
N ALA A 83 -20.93 -5.27 32.20
CA ALA A 83 -20.01 -5.84 31.22
C ALA A 83 -20.74 -6.26 29.93
N LEU A 84 -21.90 -6.91 30.04
CA LEU A 84 -22.73 -7.25 28.88
C LEU A 84 -23.21 -6.00 28.13
N VAL A 85 -23.72 -5.00 28.86
CA VAL A 85 -24.14 -3.73 28.24
C VAL A 85 -22.98 -3.08 27.50
N ALA A 86 -21.79 -3.03 28.10
CA ALA A 86 -20.60 -2.49 27.44
C ALA A 86 -20.23 -3.29 26.17
N VAL A 87 -20.29 -4.63 26.23
CA VAL A 87 -19.97 -5.52 25.10
C VAL A 87 -20.96 -5.38 23.95
N PHE A 88 -22.25 -5.18 24.21
CA PHE A 88 -23.23 -5.02 23.13
C PHE A 88 -23.33 -3.58 22.63
N PHE A 89 -23.30 -2.60 23.54
CA PHE A 89 -23.52 -1.20 23.17
C PHE A 89 -22.32 -0.59 22.46
N TRP A 90 -21.10 -0.83 22.96
CA TRP A 90 -19.93 -0.12 22.49
C TRP A 90 -19.49 -0.50 21.06
N PRO A 91 -19.38 -1.78 20.67
CA PRO A 91 -19.13 -2.14 19.27
C PRO A 91 -20.25 -1.66 18.33
N THR A 92 -21.50 -1.64 18.79
CA THR A 92 -22.64 -1.14 18.01
C THR A 92 -22.52 0.36 17.75
N VAL A 93 -22.28 1.16 18.79
CA VAL A 93 -22.06 2.62 18.65
C VAL A 93 -20.87 2.91 17.75
N LEU A 94 -19.77 2.17 17.93
CA LEU A 94 -18.58 2.34 17.12
C LEU A 94 -18.80 1.92 15.65
N SER A 95 -19.73 1.00 15.37
CA SER A 95 -20.03 0.55 14.01
C SER A 95 -20.70 1.62 13.13
N PHE A 96 -21.27 2.67 13.73
CA PHE A 96 -21.73 3.85 12.99
C PHE A 96 -20.59 4.79 12.56
N THR A 97 -19.38 4.59 13.09
CA THR A 97 -18.23 5.41 12.72
C THR A 97 -17.59 4.86 11.45
N ARG A 98 -17.19 5.74 10.51
CA ARG A 98 -16.39 5.36 9.33
C ARG A 98 -14.93 4.97 9.69
N LYS A 99 -14.65 4.77 10.98
CA LYS A 99 -13.30 4.65 11.53
C LYS A 99 -13.22 3.38 12.38
N HIS A 100 -12.90 2.26 11.76
CA HIS A 100 -12.80 0.96 12.43
C HIS A 100 -11.36 0.64 12.84
N ALA A 101 -11.10 0.52 14.14
CA ALA A 101 -9.78 0.14 14.65
C ALA A 101 -9.86 -0.61 15.98
N PHE A 102 -9.09 -1.70 16.10
CA PHE A 102 -9.19 -2.64 17.21
C PHE A 102 -8.99 -2.00 18.60
N ARG A 103 -8.19 -0.93 18.71
CA ARG A 103 -7.98 -0.21 19.98
C ARG A 103 -9.27 0.34 20.61
N TYR A 104 -10.29 0.62 19.80
CA TYR A 104 -11.58 1.06 20.31
C TYR A 104 -12.41 -0.08 20.90
N LEU A 105 -12.10 -1.33 20.54
CA LEU A 105 -12.64 -2.52 21.19
C LEU A 105 -11.88 -2.91 22.44
N PHE A 106 -10.70 -2.35 22.72
CA PHE A 106 -9.88 -2.80 23.85
C PHE A 106 -10.58 -2.71 25.22
N PRO A 107 -11.27 -1.61 25.56
CA PRO A 107 -12.04 -1.54 26.81
C PRO A 107 -13.14 -2.61 26.87
N VAL A 108 -13.77 -2.89 25.73
CA VAL A 108 -14.81 -3.92 25.59
C VAL A 108 -14.26 -5.32 25.68
N MET A 109 -13.08 -5.56 25.11
CA MET A 109 -12.41 -6.85 25.16
C MET A 109 -12.16 -7.26 26.60
N THR A 110 -11.80 -6.33 27.48
CA THR A 110 -11.63 -6.65 28.90
C THR A 110 -12.93 -7.14 29.53
N MET A 111 -14.06 -6.49 29.23
CA MET A 111 -15.39 -6.90 29.70
C MET A 111 -15.84 -8.23 29.08
N PHE A 112 -15.54 -8.44 27.79
CA PHE A 112 -15.80 -9.67 27.05
C PHE A 112 -15.07 -10.86 27.67
N LEU A 113 -13.76 -10.71 27.95
CA LEU A 113 -12.95 -11.74 28.62
C LEU A 113 -13.43 -11.97 30.06
N GLY A 114 -13.90 -10.93 30.76
CA GLY A 114 -14.49 -11.05 32.10
C GLY A 114 -15.77 -11.90 32.11
N VAL A 115 -16.69 -11.68 31.17
CA VAL A 115 -17.89 -12.53 31.00
C VAL A 115 -17.50 -13.95 30.60
N GLY A 116 -16.52 -14.10 29.71
CA GLY A 116 -15.96 -15.42 29.37
C GLY A 116 -15.39 -16.15 30.58
N ALA A 117 -14.68 -15.44 31.46
CA ALA A 117 -14.05 -16.02 32.65
C ALA A 117 -15.10 -16.55 33.62
N TYR A 118 -16.19 -15.80 33.78
CA TYR A 118 -17.38 -16.26 34.49
C TYR A 118 -17.99 -17.51 33.85
N GLY A 119 -18.12 -17.55 32.52
CA GLY A 119 -18.64 -18.70 31.79
C GLY A 119 -17.82 -19.98 31.96
N ILE A 120 -16.50 -19.92 31.79
CA ILE A 120 -15.62 -21.09 31.99
C ILE A 120 -15.68 -21.57 33.43
N THR A 121 -15.63 -20.67 34.39
CA THR A 121 -15.61 -21.05 35.81
C THR A 121 -16.92 -21.66 36.26
N TRP A 122 -18.05 -21.09 35.83
CA TRP A 122 -19.37 -21.68 36.06
C TRP A 122 -19.53 -23.03 35.36
N GLY A 123 -19.11 -23.15 34.11
CA GLY A 123 -19.16 -24.40 33.35
C GLY A 123 -18.33 -25.51 34.00
N LEU A 124 -17.12 -25.19 34.46
CA LEU A 124 -16.26 -26.14 35.19
C LEU A 124 -16.85 -26.55 36.53
N GLN A 125 -17.47 -25.64 37.29
CA GLN A 125 -18.14 -25.98 38.54
C GLN A 125 -19.27 -27.00 38.32
N HIS A 126 -20.04 -26.84 37.24
CA HIS A 126 -21.11 -27.78 36.88
C HIS A 126 -20.56 -29.12 36.39
N LEU A 127 -19.52 -29.12 35.55
CA LEU A 127 -18.88 -30.33 35.06
C LEU A 127 -18.24 -31.15 36.21
N CYS A 128 -17.58 -30.47 37.15
CA CYS A 128 -16.92 -31.09 38.29
C CYS A 128 -17.87 -31.40 39.46
N ARG A 129 -19.19 -31.16 39.31
CA ARG A 129 -20.22 -31.37 40.36
C ARG A 129 -19.84 -30.74 41.71
N VAL A 130 -19.17 -29.60 41.69
CA VAL A 130 -18.83 -28.85 42.90
C VAL A 130 -20.16 -28.36 43.50
N PRO A 131 -20.38 -28.47 44.83
CA PRO A 131 -21.60 -27.98 45.46
C PRO A 131 -21.89 -26.56 44.99
N GLU A 132 -23.10 -26.30 44.48
CA GLU A 132 -23.49 -25.02 43.89
C GLU A 132 -23.30 -23.89 44.91
N ALA A 133 -22.14 -23.25 44.90
CA ALA A 133 -22.01 -21.93 45.48
C ALA A 133 -22.91 -20.99 44.66
N HIS A 134 -23.80 -20.25 45.32
CA HIS A 134 -24.70 -19.31 44.65
C HIS A 134 -23.98 -18.18 43.88
N HIS A 135 -22.66 -18.09 44.02
CA HIS A 135 -21.78 -17.15 43.35
C HIS A 135 -20.44 -17.82 43.01
N VAL A 136 -19.78 -17.34 41.96
CA VAL A 136 -18.44 -17.82 41.60
C VAL A 136 -17.42 -17.19 42.55
N PRO A 137 -16.59 -17.97 43.28
CA PRO A 137 -15.56 -17.43 44.16
C PRO A 137 -14.56 -16.56 43.38
N ALA A 138 -14.12 -15.45 43.97
CA ALA A 138 -13.19 -14.53 43.32
C ALA A 138 -11.91 -15.23 42.81
N ARG A 139 -11.36 -16.17 43.59
CA ARG A 139 -10.17 -16.95 43.20
C ARG A 139 -10.40 -17.78 41.93
N ALA A 140 -11.57 -18.43 41.83
CA ALA A 140 -11.94 -19.20 40.64
C ALA A 140 -12.11 -18.28 39.43
N PHE A 141 -12.78 -17.13 39.61
CA PHE A 141 -12.94 -16.11 38.58
C PHE A 141 -11.58 -15.60 38.05
N PHE A 142 -10.64 -15.25 38.93
CA PHE A 142 -9.30 -14.80 38.53
C PHE A 142 -8.51 -15.88 37.79
N LEU A 143 -8.63 -17.15 38.20
CA LEU A 143 -8.01 -18.26 37.49
C LEU A 143 -8.61 -18.43 36.08
N GLY A 144 -9.94 -18.38 35.96
CA GLY A 144 -10.62 -18.40 34.67
C GLY A 144 -10.21 -17.24 33.76
N LEU A 145 -10.03 -16.05 34.34
CA LEU A 145 -9.55 -14.87 33.63
C LEU A 145 -8.12 -15.08 33.11
N LEU A 146 -7.22 -15.61 33.95
CA LEU A 146 -5.85 -15.93 33.54
C LEU A 146 -5.83 -16.94 32.38
N VAL A 147 -6.64 -17.99 32.43
CA VAL A 147 -6.74 -19.00 31.35
C VAL A 147 -7.22 -18.36 30.06
N ILE A 148 -8.28 -17.55 30.11
CA ILE A 148 -8.82 -16.87 28.93
C ILE A 148 -7.84 -15.85 28.36
N CYS A 149 -7.16 -15.08 29.22
CA CYS A 149 -6.12 -14.15 28.80
C CYS A 149 -4.94 -14.90 28.17
N ALA A 150 -4.55 -16.06 28.69
CA ALA A 150 -3.50 -16.90 28.12
C ALA A 150 -3.90 -17.48 26.76
N LEU A 151 -5.14 -17.98 26.60
CA LEU A 151 -5.67 -18.46 25.34
C LEU A 151 -5.73 -17.37 24.28
N GLN A 152 -6.24 -16.19 24.64
CA GLN A 152 -6.27 -15.04 23.74
C GLN A 152 -4.84 -14.58 23.42
N GLY A 153 -3.94 -14.54 24.40
CA GLY A 153 -2.53 -14.23 24.22
C GLY A 153 -1.81 -15.20 23.28
N GLN A 154 -2.12 -16.50 23.37
CA GLN A 154 -1.56 -17.53 22.47
C GLN A 154 -2.01 -17.33 21.03
N VAL A 155 -3.27 -16.98 20.78
CA VAL A 155 -3.73 -16.69 19.41
C VAL A 155 -3.10 -15.41 18.88
N LEU A 156 -2.89 -14.40 19.72
CA LEU A 156 -2.12 -13.20 19.34
C LEU A 156 -0.64 -13.51 19.07
N LEU A 157 -0.09 -14.57 19.68
CA LEU A 157 1.27 -15.07 19.44
C LEU A 157 1.38 -15.97 18.20
N ALA A 158 0.34 -16.74 17.89
CA ALA A 158 0.31 -17.72 16.80
C ALA A 158 -0.15 -17.12 15.47
N SER A 159 -0.93 -16.04 15.50
CA SER A 159 -1.21 -15.26 14.30
C SER A 159 0.08 -14.59 13.85
N ALA A 160 0.55 -14.94 12.65
CA ALA A 160 1.59 -14.19 11.95
C ALA A 160 1.31 -12.69 12.11
N PRO A 161 2.33 -11.84 12.35
CA PRO A 161 2.17 -10.47 12.77
C PRO A 161 1.13 -9.73 11.93
N ASP A 162 -0.09 -9.61 12.45
CA ASP A 162 -1.16 -8.97 11.71
C ASP A 162 -0.82 -7.49 11.63
N PHE A 163 -0.55 -7.04 10.41
CA PHE A 163 -0.09 -5.69 10.11
C PHE A 163 -1.06 -4.61 10.61
N LEU A 164 -2.35 -4.94 10.76
CA LEU A 164 -3.37 -4.05 11.35
C LEU A 164 -3.13 -3.78 12.84
N ILE A 165 -2.43 -4.68 13.54
CA ILE A 165 -2.06 -4.54 14.96
C ILE A 165 -0.76 -3.75 15.12
N TYR A 166 0.12 -3.75 14.10
CA TYR A 166 1.43 -3.07 14.12
C TYR A 166 1.37 -1.54 14.08
N CYS A 167 0.25 -0.96 13.63
CA CYS A 167 0.21 0.45 13.25
C CYS A 167 -0.34 1.41 14.32
N ASN A 168 -0.58 0.96 15.56
CA ASN A 168 -1.43 1.70 16.51
C ASN A 168 -0.72 2.27 17.75
N ALA A 169 0.32 3.10 17.60
CA ALA A 169 0.97 3.75 18.74
C ALA A 169 0.32 5.10 19.14
N PRO A 170 0.25 5.44 20.45
CA PRO A 170 -0.21 6.74 20.97
C PRO A 170 0.69 7.93 20.58
N SER A 171 1.71 7.68 19.77
CA SER A 171 2.75 8.60 19.37
C SER A 171 2.66 9.15 17.93
N GLY A 172 1.57 8.87 17.22
CA GLY A 172 1.31 9.42 15.88
C GLY A 172 1.61 8.47 14.72
N GLY A 173 1.27 7.19 14.85
CA GLY A 173 1.53 6.16 13.84
C GLY A 173 3.01 5.79 13.72
N LEU A 174 3.34 4.84 12.83
CA LEU A 174 4.72 4.37 12.61
C LEU A 174 5.68 5.53 12.29
N LYS A 175 5.21 6.50 11.49
CA LYS A 175 5.87 7.80 11.25
C LYS A 175 6.20 8.55 12.54
N GLY A 176 5.21 8.80 13.39
CA GLY A 176 5.37 9.56 14.64
C GLY A 176 6.29 8.88 15.65
N ASN A 177 6.28 7.55 15.70
CA ASN A 177 7.23 6.77 16.50
C ASN A 177 8.68 6.94 16.03
N ILE A 178 8.90 6.85 14.72
CA ILE A 178 10.23 6.97 14.13
C ILE A 178 10.77 8.39 14.33
N SER A 179 9.93 9.42 14.15
CA SER A 179 10.32 10.81 14.37
C SER A 179 10.66 11.10 15.83
N ARG A 180 10.11 10.36 16.79
CA ARG A 180 10.40 10.49 18.24
C ARG A 180 11.59 9.69 18.74
N GLY A 181 12.32 8.98 17.88
CA GLY A 181 13.50 8.24 18.31
C GLY A 181 13.33 6.71 18.39
N HIS A 182 12.15 6.15 18.08
CA HIS A 182 11.98 4.69 18.08
C HIS A 182 12.47 4.06 16.77
N ARG A 183 13.05 2.86 16.82
CA ARG A 183 13.43 2.11 15.60
C ARG A 183 12.16 1.56 14.91
N PRO A 184 12.14 1.46 13.57
CA PRO A 184 11.08 0.75 12.85
C PRO A 184 10.91 -0.69 13.38
N MET A 185 9.68 -1.18 13.41
CA MET A 185 9.34 -2.51 13.93
C MET A 185 9.59 -3.66 12.95
N LEU A 186 10.01 -3.35 11.73
CA LEU A 186 10.28 -4.33 10.68
C LEU A 186 11.77 -4.67 10.73
N ALA A 187 12.10 -5.92 11.01
CA ALA A 187 13.49 -6.37 11.06
C ALA A 187 14.14 -6.22 9.67
N GLY A 188 15.38 -5.73 9.65
CA GLY A 188 16.11 -5.42 8.43
C GLY A 188 15.78 -4.08 7.80
N PHE A 189 14.81 -3.33 8.30
CA PHE A 189 14.39 -2.07 7.69
C PHE A 189 15.51 -1.01 7.70
N ASN A 190 16.17 -0.82 8.84
CA ASN A 190 17.27 0.14 8.96
C ASN A 190 18.52 -0.34 8.22
N GLU A 191 18.77 -1.64 8.26
CA GLU A 191 19.86 -2.32 7.58
C GLU A 191 19.72 -2.16 6.05
N THR A 192 18.50 -2.31 5.52
CA THR A 192 18.19 -2.12 4.11
C THR A 192 18.35 -0.65 3.70
N LEU A 193 17.95 0.31 4.53
CA LEU A 193 18.21 1.74 4.29
C LEU A 193 19.71 2.07 4.36
N GLY A 194 20.44 1.40 5.25
CA GLY A 194 21.90 1.49 5.33
C GLY A 194 22.57 0.99 4.06
N ALA A 195 22.17 -0.19 3.57
CA ALA A 195 22.66 -0.75 2.32
C ALA A 195 22.34 0.15 1.11
N LEU A 196 21.15 0.76 1.08
CA LEU A 196 20.81 1.77 0.06
C LEU A 196 21.77 2.97 0.14
N GLN A 197 21.99 3.53 1.33
CA GLN A 197 22.87 4.68 1.52
C GLN A 197 24.33 4.36 1.18
N GLU A 198 24.83 3.19 1.57
CA GLU A 198 26.20 2.74 1.29
C GLU A 198 26.44 2.63 -0.22
N ARG A 199 25.53 1.97 -0.94
CA ARG A 199 25.63 1.77 -2.40
C ARG A 199 25.50 3.06 -3.21
N THR A 200 24.93 4.09 -2.61
CA THR A 200 24.61 5.34 -3.30
C THR A 200 25.33 6.54 -2.70
N ALA A 201 26.31 6.33 -1.83
CA ALA A 201 26.96 7.41 -1.06
C ALA A 201 27.43 8.56 -1.95
N ASP A 202 28.00 8.23 -3.10
CA ASP A 202 28.56 9.18 -4.06
C ASP A 202 27.55 9.64 -5.14
N TRP A 203 26.33 9.10 -5.12
CA TRP A 203 25.32 9.43 -6.12
C TRP A 203 24.61 10.73 -5.75
N PRO A 204 24.59 11.73 -6.65
CA PRO A 204 24.06 13.05 -6.36
C PRO A 204 22.55 13.03 -6.12
N VAL A 205 21.82 12.20 -6.89
CA VAL A 205 20.38 11.99 -6.77
C VAL A 205 20.09 10.51 -6.97
N VAL A 206 19.21 9.95 -6.14
CA VAL A 206 18.73 8.56 -6.27
C VAL A 206 17.22 8.54 -6.11
N GLU A 207 16.56 7.87 -7.04
CA GLU A 207 15.14 7.58 -7.02
C GLU A 207 14.92 6.15 -6.53
N THR A 208 14.14 5.99 -5.47
CA THR A 208 13.85 4.69 -4.88
C THR A 208 12.35 4.44 -4.92
N ALA A 209 11.96 3.39 -5.64
CA ALA A 209 10.62 2.89 -5.64
C ALA A 209 10.31 2.15 -4.35
N LEU A 210 9.19 2.51 -3.73
CA LEU A 210 8.77 1.95 -2.46
C LEU A 210 7.61 0.98 -2.66
N MET A 211 7.90 -0.28 -2.40
CA MET A 211 6.92 -1.28 -2.02
C MET A 211 6.83 -1.36 -0.49
N ALA A 212 6.64 -0.19 0.12
CA ALA A 212 6.54 0.03 1.56
C ALA A 212 5.61 1.23 1.85
N ASP A 213 5.53 1.76 3.07
CA ASP A 213 4.87 3.05 3.34
C ASP A 213 5.87 4.20 3.15
N ARG A 214 5.58 5.13 2.23
CA ARG A 214 6.49 6.22 1.88
C ARG A 214 6.85 7.08 3.06
N THR A 215 5.84 7.43 3.85
CA THR A 215 6.01 8.38 4.95
C THR A 215 6.91 7.80 6.04
N THR A 216 6.77 6.51 6.32
CA THR A 216 7.60 5.74 7.23
C THR A 216 9.04 5.66 6.73
N VAL A 217 9.25 5.24 5.48
CA VAL A 217 10.60 5.11 4.89
C VAL A 217 11.32 6.45 4.88
N MET A 218 10.66 7.51 4.41
CA MET A 218 11.25 8.85 4.40
C MET A 218 11.62 9.34 5.80
N THR A 219 10.75 9.11 6.79
CA THR A 219 11.01 9.56 8.18
C THR A 219 12.17 8.79 8.80
N ALA A 220 12.27 7.48 8.55
CA ALA A 220 13.39 6.67 9.00
C ALA A 220 14.70 7.08 8.33
N TYR A 221 14.68 7.27 7.00
CA TYR A 221 15.84 7.67 6.24
C TYR A 221 16.39 9.02 6.70
N ARG A 222 15.53 10.04 6.83
CA ARG A 222 15.88 11.37 7.34
C ARG A 222 16.57 11.34 8.68
N ARG A 223 16.16 10.42 9.54
CA ARG A 223 16.72 10.29 10.88
C ARG A 223 18.07 9.58 10.86
N LEU A 224 18.22 8.53 10.06
CA LEU A 224 19.49 7.81 9.95
C LEU A 224 20.54 8.62 9.19
N PHE A 225 20.12 9.37 8.17
CA PHE A 225 20.98 10.07 7.21
C PHE A 225 20.52 11.52 6.96
N PRO A 226 20.49 12.39 7.98
CA PRO A 226 19.92 13.73 7.88
C PRO A 226 20.57 14.58 6.78
N LYS A 227 21.90 14.47 6.62
CA LYS A 227 22.69 15.21 5.63
C LYS A 227 22.42 14.80 4.17
N ASN A 228 21.83 13.63 3.94
CA ASN A 228 21.65 13.06 2.60
C ASN A 228 20.18 13.03 2.15
N THR A 229 19.28 13.64 2.93
CA THR A 229 17.84 13.62 2.67
C THR A 229 17.48 14.19 1.30
N GLU A 230 18.12 15.30 0.90
CA GLU A 230 17.81 16.01 -0.35
C GLU A 230 18.29 15.25 -1.58
N ARG A 231 19.20 14.28 -1.40
CA ARG A 231 19.76 13.44 -2.48
C ARG A 231 18.96 12.18 -2.74
N ARG A 232 17.88 11.93 -1.98
CA ARG A 232 17.06 10.71 -2.09
C ARG A 232 15.58 11.01 -2.26
N TYR A 233 15.02 10.50 -3.35
CA TYR A 233 13.61 10.60 -3.67
C TYR A 233 12.95 9.24 -3.47
N PHE A 234 12.00 9.20 -2.54
CA PHE A 234 11.25 8.00 -2.20
C PHE A 234 9.80 8.15 -2.67
N GLU A 235 9.35 7.26 -3.55
CA GLU A 235 8.01 7.37 -4.14
C GLU A 235 7.32 6.00 -4.28
N HIS A 236 5.99 5.99 -4.26
CA HIS A 236 5.22 4.82 -4.63
C HIS A 236 5.08 4.78 -6.15
N PHE A 237 5.70 3.80 -6.79
CA PHE A 237 5.62 3.65 -8.24
C PHE A 237 4.64 2.54 -8.61
N PRO A 238 3.68 2.80 -9.52
CA PRO A 238 3.00 1.75 -10.25
C PRO A 238 3.95 1.02 -11.23
N ASN A 239 5.02 1.70 -11.68
CA ASN A 239 6.06 1.14 -12.54
C ASN A 239 7.45 1.30 -11.87
N PRO A 240 7.91 0.32 -11.07
CA PRO A 240 9.17 0.42 -10.31
C PRO A 240 10.43 0.50 -11.19
N GLU A 241 10.31 0.19 -12.49
CA GLU A 241 11.39 0.26 -13.48
C GLU A 241 11.93 1.68 -13.71
N ASN A 242 11.17 2.71 -13.35
CA ASN A 242 11.63 4.10 -13.47
C ASN A 242 12.48 4.54 -12.27
N ALA A 243 12.65 3.71 -11.25
CA ALA A 243 13.51 4.02 -10.10
C ALA A 243 14.93 3.47 -10.30
N ASP A 244 15.90 3.92 -9.49
CA ASP A 244 17.25 3.35 -9.46
C ASP A 244 17.30 2.12 -8.56
N PHE A 245 16.47 2.13 -7.50
CA PHE A 245 16.32 1.04 -6.57
C PHE A 245 14.84 0.77 -6.27
N VAL A 246 14.53 -0.46 -5.90
CA VAL A 246 13.23 -0.85 -5.35
C VAL A 246 13.44 -1.32 -3.91
N PHE A 247 12.87 -0.60 -2.96
CA PHE A 247 12.84 -0.96 -1.55
C PHE A 247 11.58 -1.76 -1.26
N VAL A 248 11.75 -2.98 -0.76
CA VAL A 248 10.67 -3.94 -0.57
C VAL A 248 10.58 -4.37 0.88
N VAL A 249 9.40 -4.21 1.47
CA VAL A 249 9.01 -4.90 2.69
C VAL A 249 8.17 -6.10 2.27
N ARG A 250 8.71 -7.32 2.39
CA ARG A 250 8.10 -8.52 1.79
C ARG A 250 6.71 -8.82 2.36
N SER A 251 6.47 -8.49 3.62
CA SER A 251 5.14 -8.63 4.24
C SER A 251 4.07 -7.66 3.70
N GLN A 252 4.46 -6.68 2.88
CA GLN A 252 3.58 -5.62 2.35
C GLN A 252 3.26 -5.79 0.87
N ILE A 253 3.77 -6.85 0.22
CA ILE A 253 3.52 -7.13 -1.19
C ILE A 253 2.92 -8.52 -1.39
N SER A 254 2.13 -8.68 -2.46
CA SER A 254 1.67 -10.01 -2.86
C SER A 254 2.81 -10.85 -3.40
N GLU A 255 2.71 -12.16 -3.21
CA GLU A 255 3.65 -13.14 -3.75
C GLU A 255 3.81 -13.00 -5.27
N LYS A 256 2.71 -12.78 -6.02
CA LYS A 256 2.77 -12.49 -7.47
C LYS A 256 3.68 -11.31 -7.83
N THR A 257 3.66 -10.24 -7.02
CA THR A 257 4.49 -9.05 -7.23
C THR A 257 5.94 -9.31 -6.84
N LEU A 258 6.16 -10.07 -5.77
CA LEU A 258 7.50 -10.50 -5.35
C LEU A 258 8.14 -11.41 -6.40
N SER A 259 7.38 -12.36 -6.95
CA SER A 259 7.83 -13.24 -8.04
C SER A 259 8.15 -12.44 -9.31
N ALA A 260 7.35 -11.41 -9.64
CA ALA A 260 7.66 -10.53 -10.77
C ALA A 260 8.99 -9.77 -10.57
N LEU A 261 9.30 -9.30 -9.37
CA LEU A 261 10.57 -8.64 -9.07
C LEU A 261 11.77 -9.60 -9.09
N SER A 262 11.59 -10.82 -8.59
CA SER A 262 12.69 -11.80 -8.47
C SER A 262 12.97 -12.56 -9.76
N ASN A 263 11.98 -12.71 -10.64
CA ASN A 263 12.10 -13.48 -11.88
C ASN A 263 12.35 -12.63 -13.12
N THR A 264 12.48 -11.31 -13.00
CA THR A 264 12.77 -10.44 -14.14
C THR A 264 14.25 -10.06 -14.15
N ALA A 265 14.89 -10.19 -15.33
CA ALA A 265 16.27 -9.76 -15.56
C ALA A 265 16.50 -8.24 -15.32
N ARG A 266 15.42 -7.49 -15.10
CA ARG A 266 15.41 -6.03 -14.88
C ARG A 266 15.82 -5.65 -13.46
N TYR A 267 15.75 -6.56 -12.48
CA TYR A 267 16.09 -6.26 -11.10
C TYR A 267 17.18 -7.19 -10.59
N LYS A 268 18.18 -6.60 -9.92
CA LYS A 268 19.21 -7.33 -9.21
C LYS A 268 19.00 -7.17 -7.71
N GLU A 269 18.78 -8.27 -6.98
CA GLU A 269 18.80 -8.22 -5.52
C GLU A 269 20.20 -7.82 -5.05
N VAL A 270 20.30 -6.68 -4.37
CA VAL A 270 21.59 -6.11 -3.91
C VAL A 270 21.73 -6.13 -2.40
N PHE A 271 20.61 -6.30 -1.69
CA PHE A 271 20.60 -6.53 -0.26
C PHE A 271 19.32 -7.28 0.13
N ASN A 272 19.45 -8.21 1.07
CA ASN A 272 18.32 -8.96 1.58
C ASN A 272 18.54 -9.27 3.06
N TYR A 273 17.62 -8.83 3.89
CA TYR A 273 17.63 -9.15 5.30
C TYR A 273 16.79 -10.40 5.55
N VAL A 274 17.47 -11.46 5.97
CA VAL A 274 16.87 -12.76 6.27
C VAL A 274 16.92 -12.99 7.77
N SER A 275 15.78 -13.36 8.35
CA SER A 275 15.69 -13.78 9.75
C SER A 275 15.07 -15.17 9.82
N HIS A 276 15.80 -16.12 10.42
CA HIS A 276 15.39 -17.52 10.52
C HIS A 276 14.99 -18.15 9.18
N GLY A 277 15.75 -17.86 8.12
CA GLY A 277 15.48 -18.35 6.75
C GLY A 277 14.35 -17.63 6.02
N VAL A 278 13.66 -16.69 6.67
CA VAL A 278 12.58 -15.90 6.06
C VAL A 278 13.11 -14.53 5.65
N PRO A 279 13.03 -14.16 4.35
CA PRO A 279 13.41 -12.83 3.90
C PRO A 279 12.32 -11.82 4.29
N LEU A 280 12.71 -10.72 4.95
CA LEU A 280 11.78 -9.74 5.51
C LEU A 280 11.78 -8.41 4.75
N THR A 281 12.97 -7.91 4.47
CA THR A 281 13.18 -6.67 3.71
C THR A 281 14.27 -6.87 2.69
N SER A 282 14.08 -6.31 1.50
CA SER A 282 14.99 -6.49 0.38
C SER A 282 15.17 -5.18 -0.37
N LEU A 283 16.35 -4.99 -0.93
CA LEU A 283 16.68 -3.90 -1.83
C LEU A 283 17.07 -4.51 -3.17
N TYR A 284 16.41 -4.05 -4.22
CA TYR A 284 16.74 -4.39 -5.59
C TYR A 284 17.31 -3.16 -6.28
N GLN A 285 18.35 -3.34 -7.07
CA GLN A 285 18.82 -2.34 -8.02
C GLN A 285 18.10 -2.57 -9.34
N VAL A 286 17.57 -1.50 -9.93
CA VAL A 286 17.04 -1.56 -11.29
C VAL A 286 18.21 -1.51 -12.25
N LEU A 287 18.35 -2.53 -13.09
CA LEU A 287 19.43 -2.63 -14.06
C LEU A 287 19.12 -1.81 -15.32
N PRO A 288 20.16 -1.33 -16.03
CA PRO A 288 20.00 -0.75 -17.36
C PRO A 288 19.15 -1.63 -18.28
N GLN A 289 18.27 -1.01 -19.06
CA GLN A 289 17.48 -1.72 -20.05
C GLN A 289 18.27 -1.74 -21.37
N SER A 290 18.56 -2.93 -21.88
CA SER A 290 19.31 -3.08 -23.13
C SER A 290 18.47 -2.73 -24.37
N TYR A 291 17.13 -2.71 -24.24
CA TYR A 291 16.13 -2.50 -25.31
C TYR A 291 16.43 -3.25 -26.61
N ARG A 292 17.09 -4.42 -26.52
CA ARG A 292 17.41 -5.26 -27.68
C ARG A 292 16.17 -5.78 -28.39
N GLU A 293 15.10 -5.99 -27.64
CA GLU A 293 13.76 -6.22 -28.16
C GLU A 293 12.95 -4.94 -28.03
N ALA A 294 12.11 -4.66 -29.04
CA ALA A 294 11.25 -3.51 -29.08
C ALA A 294 10.30 -3.48 -27.86
N GLU A 295 10.44 -2.48 -27.00
CA GLU A 295 9.60 -2.30 -25.82
C GLU A 295 8.51 -1.27 -26.10
N ARG A 296 7.25 -1.70 -26.06
CA ARG A 296 6.09 -0.83 -26.26
C ARG A 296 5.57 -0.28 -24.93
N ARG A 297 5.52 1.05 -24.83
CA ARG A 297 4.99 1.82 -23.71
C ARG A 297 3.72 2.56 -24.12
N PHE A 298 2.62 2.31 -23.40
CA PHE A 298 1.36 3.00 -23.62
C PHE A 298 1.36 4.36 -22.90
N LEU A 299 1.20 5.45 -23.64
CA LEU A 299 1.39 6.81 -23.13
C LEU A 299 0.18 7.33 -22.34
N ASN A 300 -0.98 6.71 -22.50
CA ASN A 300 -2.13 6.93 -21.62
C ASN A 300 -1.83 6.56 -20.14
N LYS A 301 -0.85 5.66 -19.91
CA LYS A 301 -0.39 5.24 -18.58
C LYS A 301 0.76 6.10 -18.04
N ALA A 302 1.24 7.08 -18.81
CA ALA A 302 2.31 7.97 -18.36
C ALA A 302 1.93 8.70 -17.07
N ARG A 303 2.95 8.93 -16.24
CA ARG A 303 2.82 9.40 -14.86
C ARG A 303 2.12 10.74 -14.70
N ALA A 304 2.34 11.68 -15.63
CA ALA A 304 1.80 13.04 -15.53
C ALA A 304 1.50 13.66 -16.90
N HIS A 305 0.52 14.55 -16.92
CA HIS A 305 0.25 15.49 -18.01
C HIS A 305 -0.09 16.86 -17.41
N THR A 306 0.27 17.93 -18.13
CA THR A 306 -0.15 19.30 -17.81
C THR A 306 -1.01 19.86 -18.95
N GLY A 307 -1.89 20.80 -18.61
CA GLY A 307 -2.90 21.30 -19.54
C GLY A 307 -4.13 20.39 -19.64
N SER A 308 -4.96 20.60 -20.67
CA SER A 308 -6.23 19.90 -20.88
C SER A 308 -6.09 18.61 -21.70
N ALA A 309 -5.16 17.75 -21.29
CA ALA A 309 -5.11 16.38 -21.79
C ALA A 309 -6.15 15.51 -21.06
N VAL A 310 -6.94 14.76 -21.83
CA VAL A 310 -7.96 13.83 -21.35
C VAL A 310 -7.53 12.42 -21.74
N ARG A 311 -7.55 11.51 -20.77
CA ARG A 311 -7.35 10.07 -21.02
C ARG A 311 -8.68 9.49 -21.48
N THR A 312 -8.68 8.84 -22.64
CA THR A 312 -9.87 8.18 -23.17
C THR A 312 -9.50 6.80 -23.69
N ASP A 313 -10.31 5.82 -23.32
CA ASP A 313 -10.21 4.46 -23.86
C ASP A 313 -10.94 4.36 -25.22
N GLU A 314 -11.79 5.34 -25.52
CA GLU A 314 -12.45 5.51 -26.81
C GLU A 314 -11.61 6.44 -27.69
N LEU A 315 -11.05 5.85 -28.73
CA LEU A 315 -10.61 6.56 -29.91
C LEU A 315 -11.85 7.25 -30.50
N LEU A 316 -11.85 8.59 -30.59
CA LEU A 316 -12.81 9.35 -31.41
C LEU A 316 -12.50 9.13 -32.91
N LEU A 317 -12.45 7.85 -33.30
CA LEU A 317 -12.24 7.33 -34.64
C LEU A 317 -13.56 6.73 -35.15
N PRO A 318 -13.74 6.56 -36.47
CA PRO A 318 -15.01 6.11 -37.03
C PRO A 318 -15.23 4.62 -36.71
N GLU A 319 -16.43 4.13 -37.03
CA GLU A 319 -17.04 2.82 -36.73
C GLU A 319 -16.19 1.57 -37.05
N ASP A 320 -14.99 1.70 -37.63
CA ASP A 320 -14.02 0.62 -37.89
C ASP A 320 -13.00 0.42 -36.74
N ALA A 321 -13.39 0.73 -35.50
CA ALA A 321 -12.55 0.58 -34.31
C ALA A 321 -12.17 -0.89 -33.99
N GLU A 322 -12.84 -1.87 -34.61
CA GLU A 322 -12.52 -3.29 -34.46
C GLU A 322 -11.14 -3.65 -35.06
N ALA A 323 -10.66 -2.94 -36.09
CA ALA A 323 -9.39 -3.27 -36.75
C ALA A 323 -8.14 -2.77 -35.99
N LEU A 324 -8.30 -1.77 -35.11
CA LEU A 324 -7.19 -1.16 -34.37
C LEU A 324 -7.11 -1.64 -32.90
N GLY A 325 -8.11 -2.39 -32.44
CA GLY A 325 -8.31 -2.72 -31.04
C GLY A 325 -8.60 -1.46 -30.21
N ALA A 326 -9.36 -1.59 -29.13
CA ALA A 326 -9.52 -0.52 -28.16
C ALA A 326 -8.18 -0.22 -27.46
N GLN A 327 -7.28 0.49 -28.15
CA GLN A 327 -6.00 0.91 -27.60
C GLN A 327 -6.23 2.24 -26.90
N PRO A 328 -5.89 2.32 -25.61
CA PRO A 328 -6.20 3.50 -24.84
C PRO A 328 -5.25 4.64 -25.22
N VAL A 329 -5.81 5.85 -25.40
CA VAL A 329 -5.08 7.00 -25.95
C VAL A 329 -5.14 8.23 -25.04
N LEU A 330 -4.20 9.14 -25.27
CA LEU A 330 -4.20 10.46 -24.68
C LEU A 330 -4.65 11.49 -25.71
N TYR A 331 -5.76 12.17 -25.43
CA TYR A 331 -6.32 13.21 -26.29
C TYR A 331 -6.11 14.60 -25.70
N ALA A 332 -5.48 15.51 -26.44
CA ALA A 332 -5.33 16.91 -26.04
C ALA A 332 -6.12 17.81 -26.99
N ARG A 333 -6.94 18.73 -26.42
CA ARG A 333 -7.82 19.63 -27.19
C ARG A 333 -7.46 21.10 -26.96
N PRO A 334 -7.37 21.92 -28.02
CA PRO A 334 -7.23 23.37 -27.88
C PRO A 334 -8.57 24.01 -27.49
N GLY A 335 -8.55 24.79 -26.40
CA GLY A 335 -9.68 25.57 -25.90
C GLY A 335 -9.62 25.82 -24.39
N ARG A 336 -9.43 27.10 -24.00
CA ARG A 336 -9.31 27.65 -22.62
C ARG A 336 -8.09 27.28 -21.77
N HIS A 337 -7.20 26.38 -22.20
CA HIS A 337 -5.98 26.05 -21.46
C HIS A 337 -4.75 25.98 -22.38
N LYS A 338 -3.59 26.42 -21.86
CA LYS A 338 -2.34 26.71 -22.57
C LYS A 338 -1.56 25.41 -22.93
N ALA A 339 -0.62 25.53 -23.87
CA ALA A 339 0.39 24.51 -24.19
C ALA A 339 0.94 23.79 -22.94
N GLY A 340 1.28 22.51 -23.05
CA GLY A 340 1.61 21.69 -21.89
C GLY A 340 2.23 20.34 -22.24
N TYR A 341 2.71 19.64 -21.21
CA TYR A 341 3.28 18.31 -21.36
C TYR A 341 2.17 17.26 -21.46
N LEU A 342 2.13 16.52 -22.55
CA LEU A 342 1.21 15.40 -22.75
C LEU A 342 1.61 14.19 -21.92
N PHE A 343 2.90 13.89 -21.88
CA PHE A 343 3.45 12.81 -21.08
C PHE A 343 4.82 13.26 -20.58
N PHE A 344 5.08 13.04 -19.30
CA PHE A 344 6.37 13.28 -18.65
C PHE A 344 6.46 12.48 -17.35
N GLY A 345 7.65 12.40 -16.77
CA GLY A 345 7.94 11.70 -15.52
C GLY A 345 8.33 10.22 -15.67
N GLU A 346 8.30 9.67 -16.88
CA GLU A 346 8.89 8.36 -17.18
C GLU A 346 10.40 8.55 -17.35
N LYS A 347 11.21 7.78 -16.61
CA LYS A 347 12.68 7.91 -16.61
C LYS A 347 13.37 6.61 -17.02
N PRO A 348 13.21 6.17 -18.28
CA PRO A 348 13.93 5.01 -18.78
C PRO A 348 15.44 5.20 -18.67
N TYR A 349 16.14 4.10 -18.39
CA TYR A 349 17.59 4.05 -18.39
C TYR A 349 18.07 3.57 -19.75
N PHE A 350 18.85 4.39 -20.46
CA PHE A 350 19.48 4.03 -21.72
C PHE A 350 20.95 3.69 -21.49
N GLU A 351 21.41 2.61 -22.12
CA GLU A 351 22.84 2.35 -22.29
C GLU A 351 23.40 3.24 -23.41
N ALA A 352 24.73 3.28 -23.56
CA ALA A 352 25.32 3.91 -24.73
C ALA A 352 24.98 3.09 -25.98
N GLY A 353 24.58 3.76 -27.07
CA GLY A 353 24.17 3.10 -28.31
C GLY A 353 23.15 3.91 -29.10
N ARG A 354 22.73 3.36 -30.25
CA ARG A 354 21.71 3.96 -31.11
C ARG A 354 20.35 3.35 -30.83
N TYR A 355 19.35 4.20 -30.69
CA TYR A 355 17.97 3.83 -30.42
C TYR A 355 17.06 4.33 -31.52
N ARG A 356 16.08 3.50 -31.89
CA ARG A 356 14.94 3.85 -32.73
C ARG A 356 13.71 3.92 -31.86
N LEU A 357 12.97 4.99 -32.05
CA LEU A 357 11.74 5.25 -31.36
C LEU A 357 10.63 5.33 -32.40
N THR A 358 9.51 4.69 -32.09
CA THR A 358 8.31 4.77 -32.90
C THR A 358 7.20 5.35 -32.05
N LEU A 359 6.78 6.57 -32.35
CA LEU A 359 5.68 7.24 -31.69
C LEU A 359 4.43 7.14 -32.56
N SER A 360 3.38 6.51 -32.04
CA SER A 360 2.10 6.37 -32.75
C SER A 360 1.17 7.52 -32.37
N LEU A 361 0.88 8.42 -33.32
CA LEU A 361 0.02 9.60 -33.12
C LEU A 361 -0.92 9.88 -34.29
N THR A 362 -1.98 10.64 -34.05
CA THR A 362 -2.96 11.06 -35.07
C THR A 362 -3.61 12.39 -34.70
N LEU A 363 -4.20 13.06 -35.70
CA LEU A 363 -5.17 14.12 -35.49
C LEU A 363 -6.58 13.51 -35.27
N PRO A 364 -7.45 14.15 -34.48
CA PRO A 364 -8.85 13.71 -34.38
C PRO A 364 -9.59 13.96 -35.71
N LEU A 365 -10.60 13.13 -36.01
CA LEU A 365 -11.37 13.21 -37.26
C LEU A 365 -11.88 14.61 -37.61
N ASN A 366 -12.32 15.35 -36.59
CA ASN A 366 -12.92 16.68 -36.74
C ASN A 366 -11.89 17.81 -36.93
N ALA A 367 -10.58 17.52 -37.00
CA ALA A 367 -9.52 18.52 -37.20
C ALA A 367 -9.35 18.99 -38.66
N ARG A 368 -10.08 18.37 -39.61
CA ARG A 368 -9.78 18.33 -41.06
C ARG A 368 -9.75 19.65 -41.84
N SER A 369 -10.01 20.84 -41.27
CA SER A 369 -10.07 22.07 -42.10
C SER A 369 -9.38 23.33 -41.58
N ARG A 370 -8.95 23.40 -40.31
CA ARG A 370 -8.38 24.65 -39.75
C ARG A 370 -6.89 24.61 -39.42
N PHE A 371 -6.29 23.43 -39.35
CA PHE A 371 -4.90 23.25 -38.88
C PHE A 371 -3.98 22.58 -39.91
N ALA A 372 -4.52 22.21 -41.08
CA ALA A 372 -3.84 21.39 -42.08
C ALA A 372 -2.92 22.16 -43.04
N SER A 373 -2.81 23.49 -42.90
CA SER A 373 -1.97 24.32 -43.79
C SER A 373 -0.73 24.90 -43.10
N GLU A 374 -0.45 24.53 -41.85
CA GLU A 374 0.66 25.11 -41.10
C GLU A 374 1.73 24.04 -40.81
N SER A 375 2.95 24.29 -41.31
CA SER A 375 4.20 23.60 -40.94
C SER A 375 4.61 23.81 -39.48
N ASN A 376 3.72 24.36 -38.66
CA ASN A 376 3.95 24.64 -37.25
C ASN A 376 4.09 23.32 -36.48
N PRO A 377 5.10 23.21 -35.59
CA PRO A 377 5.28 22.02 -34.77
C PRO A 377 4.09 21.87 -33.81
N LEU A 378 3.54 20.66 -33.75
CA LEU A 378 2.41 20.33 -32.88
C LEU A 378 2.89 19.74 -31.56
N LEU A 379 3.90 18.87 -31.63
CA LEU A 379 4.44 18.13 -30.49
C LEU A 379 5.96 18.14 -30.57
N ARG A 380 6.61 18.57 -29.50
CA ARG A 380 8.05 18.39 -29.29
C ARG A 380 8.26 17.18 -28.38
N VAL A 381 9.02 16.20 -28.85
CA VAL A 381 9.34 14.98 -28.11
C VAL A 381 10.82 15.03 -27.74
N GLU A 382 11.12 14.78 -26.47
CA GLU A 382 12.48 14.73 -25.94
C GLU A 382 12.64 13.43 -25.15
N LEU A 383 13.64 12.62 -25.53
CA LEU A 383 13.94 11.35 -24.86
C LEU A 383 15.18 11.44 -23.99
N VAL A 384 16.26 11.92 -24.58
CA VAL A 384 17.58 12.09 -23.95
C VAL A 384 18.15 13.44 -24.35
N HIS A 385 19.18 13.89 -23.64
CA HIS A 385 19.80 15.19 -23.95
C HIS A 385 20.29 15.24 -25.39
N GLY A 386 19.80 16.21 -26.16
CA GLY A 386 20.16 16.38 -27.57
C GLY A 386 19.34 15.54 -28.56
N CYS A 387 18.55 14.56 -28.09
CA CYS A 387 17.60 13.86 -28.96
C CYS A 387 16.20 14.44 -28.80
N VAL A 388 15.89 15.38 -29.68
CA VAL A 388 14.64 16.13 -29.71
C VAL A 388 14.09 16.10 -31.12
N GLU A 389 12.82 15.77 -31.26
CA GLU A 389 12.10 15.84 -32.53
C GLU A 389 10.87 16.73 -32.39
N GLU A 390 10.63 17.56 -33.40
CA GLU A 390 9.42 18.35 -33.51
C GLU A 390 8.54 17.77 -34.60
N ILE A 391 7.36 17.31 -34.20
CA ILE A 391 6.39 16.66 -35.08
C ILE A 391 5.37 17.71 -35.50
N SER A 392 5.31 17.98 -36.79
CA SER A 392 4.36 18.91 -37.40
C SER A 392 3.05 18.21 -37.76
N SER A 393 2.10 18.98 -38.30
CA SER A 393 0.85 18.43 -38.83
C SER A 393 1.06 17.66 -40.15
N GLU A 394 2.21 17.84 -40.80
CA GLU A 394 2.56 17.24 -42.09
C GLU A 394 2.83 15.74 -41.91
N GLY A 395 2.11 14.91 -42.68
CA GLY A 395 2.19 13.45 -42.58
C GLY A 395 1.20 12.82 -41.59
N LEU A 396 0.47 13.61 -40.80
CA LEU A 396 -0.59 13.09 -39.92
C LEU A 396 -1.93 12.99 -40.63
N VAL A 397 -2.43 11.75 -40.76
CA VAL A 397 -3.74 11.49 -41.35
C VAL A 397 -4.82 11.57 -40.26
N PRO A 398 -5.78 12.50 -40.33
CA PRO A 398 -6.83 12.59 -39.33
C PRO A 398 -7.66 11.32 -39.27
N GLY A 399 -7.70 10.73 -38.09
CA GLY A 399 -8.42 9.50 -37.81
C GLY A 399 -7.60 8.21 -37.96
N ARG A 400 -6.30 8.30 -38.28
CA ARG A 400 -5.44 7.12 -38.50
C ARG A 400 -4.12 7.30 -37.78
N LEU A 401 -3.84 6.39 -36.84
CA LEU A 401 -2.54 6.34 -36.16
C LEU A 401 -1.43 6.19 -37.19
N SER A 402 -0.49 7.11 -37.14
CA SER A 402 0.70 7.16 -37.98
C SER A 402 1.91 7.02 -37.07
N ASP A 403 2.87 6.21 -37.50
CA ASP A 403 4.09 5.95 -36.77
C ASP A 403 5.18 6.94 -37.18
N HIS A 404 5.60 7.76 -36.23
CA HIS A 404 6.70 8.69 -36.39
C HIS A 404 7.98 8.07 -35.84
N LEU A 405 9.02 8.07 -36.68
CA LEU A 405 10.30 7.44 -36.39
C LEU A 405 11.33 8.49 -36.00
N MET A 406 11.90 8.31 -34.81
CA MET A 406 12.95 9.15 -34.26
C MET A 406 14.17 8.27 -33.95
N GLU A 407 15.34 8.62 -34.48
CA GLU A 407 16.60 7.93 -34.16
C GLU A 407 17.45 8.78 -33.21
N CYS A 408 17.95 8.14 -32.16
CA CYS A 408 18.70 8.80 -31.08
C CYS A 408 20.03 8.10 -30.83
N ASP A 409 21.12 8.86 -30.85
CA ASP A 409 22.43 8.39 -30.39
C ASP A 409 22.63 8.76 -28.91
N VAL A 410 22.82 7.75 -28.07
CA VAL A 410 23.12 7.90 -26.64
C VAL A 410 24.62 7.69 -26.43
N ALA A 411 25.34 8.78 -26.19
CA ALA A 411 26.81 8.74 -26.08
C ALA A 411 27.34 8.04 -24.82
N TYR A 412 26.57 8.08 -23.73
CA TYR A 412 26.92 7.45 -22.45
C TYR A 412 25.66 6.97 -21.74
N PRO A 413 25.75 5.94 -20.89
CA PRO A 413 24.61 5.45 -20.16
C PRO A 413 23.96 6.56 -19.33
N GLN A 414 22.67 6.79 -19.52
CA GLN A 414 21.96 7.88 -18.87
C GLN A 414 20.51 7.52 -18.58
N LYS A 415 20.02 8.04 -17.47
CA LYS A 415 18.62 7.99 -17.09
C LYS A 415 18.01 9.37 -17.27
N ARG A 416 17.07 9.48 -18.21
CA ARG A 416 16.47 10.78 -18.58
C ARG A 416 14.97 10.67 -18.65
N GLU A 417 14.35 11.80 -18.34
CA GLU A 417 12.91 11.93 -18.37
C GLU A 417 12.45 12.05 -19.82
N PHE A 418 11.64 11.09 -20.26
CA PHE A 418 10.94 11.16 -21.53
C PHE A 418 9.78 12.16 -21.43
N ARG A 419 9.72 13.11 -22.37
CA ARG A 419 8.77 14.22 -22.36
C ARG A 419 8.18 14.46 -23.74
N GLY A 420 6.87 14.73 -23.78
CA GLY A 420 6.18 15.23 -24.96
C GLY A 420 5.51 16.55 -24.64
N PHE A 421 5.99 17.65 -25.21
CA PHE A 421 5.41 18.98 -25.05
C PHE A 421 4.54 19.35 -26.23
N TRP A 422 3.25 19.55 -25.98
CA TRP A 422 2.27 19.96 -26.98
C TRP A 422 2.15 21.48 -27.00
N TYR A 423 2.31 22.06 -28.19
CA TYR A 423 2.35 23.51 -28.40
C TYR A 423 0.97 24.18 -28.30
N GLY A 424 -0.12 23.43 -28.18
CA GLY A 424 -1.46 24.03 -28.02
C GLY A 424 -2.10 24.50 -29.33
N VAL A 425 -1.44 24.29 -30.47
CA VAL A 425 -1.87 24.82 -31.78
C VAL A 425 -3.04 24.03 -32.36
N ALA A 426 -2.98 22.70 -32.35
CA ALA A 426 -4.02 21.81 -32.86
C ALA A 426 -4.27 20.63 -31.89
N PRO A 427 -5.44 19.99 -31.91
CA PRO A 427 -5.66 18.80 -31.09
C PRO A 427 -4.82 17.62 -31.57
N ILE A 428 -4.33 16.81 -30.64
CA ILE A 428 -3.50 15.64 -30.94
C ILE A 428 -3.95 14.44 -30.10
N VAL A 429 -3.88 13.26 -30.70
CA VAL A 429 -4.09 11.96 -30.05
C VAL A 429 -2.76 11.21 -30.07
N VAL A 430 -2.32 10.74 -28.92
CA VAL A 430 -1.08 9.95 -28.77
C VAL A 430 -1.41 8.60 -28.15
N SER A 431 -0.93 7.51 -28.74
CA SER A 431 -1.20 6.13 -28.28
C SER A 431 -0.02 5.53 -27.52
N SER A 432 1.06 5.20 -28.24
CA SER A 432 2.19 4.46 -27.68
C SER A 432 3.52 4.97 -28.21
N LEU A 433 4.57 4.73 -27.41
CA LEU A 433 5.97 4.82 -27.79
C LEU A 433 6.56 3.42 -27.80
N THR A 434 7.19 3.03 -28.89
CA THR A 434 8.04 1.83 -28.95
C THR A 434 9.50 2.25 -28.93
N ILE A 435 10.31 1.59 -28.09
CA ILE A 435 11.74 1.85 -27.96
C ILE A 435 12.50 0.58 -28.35
N GLU A 436 13.44 0.72 -29.30
CA GLU A 436 14.29 -0.38 -29.77
C GLU A 436 15.73 0.12 -29.86
N ARG A 437 16.71 -0.71 -29.46
CA ARG A 437 18.13 -0.46 -29.72
C ARG A 437 18.49 -1.04 -31.09
N VAL A 438 19.02 -0.22 -31.98
CA VAL A 438 19.26 -0.56 -33.40
C VAL A 438 20.66 -1.11 -33.63
N SER A 439 21.63 -0.79 -32.76
CA SER A 439 23.01 -1.25 -32.88
C SER A 439 23.76 -1.26 -31.54
N ASP A 440 24.77 -2.13 -31.43
CA ASP A 440 25.79 -2.13 -30.37
C ASP A 440 26.94 -1.17 -30.70
#